data_AF-A0AAW9EBQ3-F1
#
_entry.id   AF-A0AAW9EBQ3-F1
#
_cell.length_a   1.000
_cell.length_b   1.000
_cell.length_c   1.000
_cell.angle_alpha   90.00
_cell.angle_beta   90.00
_cell.angle_gamma   90.00
#
_symmetry.space_group_name_H-M   'P 1'
#
loop_
_entity.id
_entity.type
_entity.pdbx_description
1 polymer ?
#
loop_
_entity_poly.entity_id
_entity_poly.type
_entity_poly.pdbx_seq_one_letter_code
_entity_poly.pdbx_strand_id
1 'polypeptide(L)'
;CYRLVKEHDRVGRMADTQEFENFVIDKKRISNDLMAILEQEIPNKLEDLGDKLLISHLYMERRMTPLNIYMEQCDDKQLKAVVEDYG
;
A
#
# COMPACT_ATOMS: atom_id res chain seq x y z
N CYS A 1 -10.97 -10.02 1.72
CA CYS A 1 -10.18 -10.73 0.68
C CYS A 1 -8.68 -10.87 1.00
N TYR A 2 -8.09 -10.07 1.89
CA TYR A 2 -6.65 -10.19 2.25
C TYR A 2 -6.29 -11.42 3.11
N ARG A 3 -7.20 -11.87 3.99
CA ARG A 3 -6.95 -13.02 4.88
C ARG A 3 -6.72 -14.35 4.13
N LEU A 4 -7.34 -14.51 2.96
CA LEU A 4 -7.25 -15.71 2.11
C LEU A 4 -5.89 -15.83 1.39
N VAL A 5 -5.20 -14.72 1.18
CA VAL A 5 -3.88 -14.67 0.55
C VAL A 5 -2.76 -15.04 1.53
N LYS A 6 -2.97 -14.82 2.83
CA LYS A 6 -1.98 -15.09 3.88
C LYS A 6 -1.78 -16.59 4.16
N GLU A 7 -2.77 -17.43 3.86
CA GLU A 7 -2.74 -18.87 4.17
C GLU A 7 -2.38 -19.77 2.98
N HIS A 8 -2.28 -19.23 1.75
CA HIS A 8 -1.96 -20.05 0.58
C HIS A 8 -0.47 -20.03 0.25
N ASP A 9 0.07 -21.22 -0.04
CA ASP A 9 1.50 -21.50 -0.20
C ASP A 9 2.14 -20.50 -1.20
N ARG A 10 3.10 -19.74 -0.68
CA ARG A 10 3.55 -18.46 -1.25
C ARG A 10 4.71 -18.72 -2.20
N VAL A 11 4.40 -18.97 -3.48
CA VAL A 11 5.37 -19.28 -4.57
C VAL A 11 6.20 -18.04 -4.99
N GLY A 12 6.53 -17.12 -4.08
CA GLY A 12 7.41 -15.96 -4.34
C GLY A 12 6.82 -14.86 -5.24
N ARG A 13 5.53 -14.91 -5.60
CA ARG A 13 4.87 -13.98 -6.54
C ARG A 13 3.99 -12.91 -5.89
N MET A 14 3.93 -12.82 -4.57
CA MET A 14 3.11 -11.82 -3.86
C MET A 14 3.95 -11.07 -2.83
N ALA A 15 3.79 -9.74 -2.77
CA ALA A 15 4.48 -8.90 -1.79
C ALA A 15 4.03 -9.28 -0.37
N ASP A 16 4.98 -9.31 0.57
CA ASP A 16 4.68 -9.59 1.98
C ASP A 16 3.86 -8.43 2.55
N THR A 17 2.60 -8.71 2.92
CA THR A 17 1.67 -7.71 3.47
C THR A 17 1.64 -7.86 4.99
N GLN A 18 2.11 -6.85 5.72
CA GLN A 18 1.97 -6.81 7.18
C GLN A 18 0.69 -6.05 7.54
N GLU A 19 -0.22 -6.73 8.22
CA GLU A 19 -1.48 -6.15 8.70
C GLU A 19 -1.26 -5.49 10.05
N PHE A 20 -1.67 -4.23 10.17
CA PHE A 20 -1.63 -3.47 11.42
C PHE A 20 -3.03 -3.00 11.80
N GLU A 21 -3.38 -3.19 13.07
CA GLU A 21 -4.59 -2.65 13.69
C GLU A 21 -4.21 -1.53 14.65
N ASN A 22 -5.02 -0.47 14.71
CA ASN A 22 -4.84 0.69 15.59
C ASN A 22 -3.47 1.37 15.45
N PHE A 23 -3.08 1.66 14.22
CA PHE A 23 -1.79 2.29 13.93
C PHE A 23 -1.83 3.78 14.26
N VAL A 24 -0.86 4.28 15.02
CA VAL A 24 -0.82 5.67 15.48
C VAL A 24 0.27 6.45 14.74
N ILE A 25 -0.11 7.58 14.12
CA ILE A 25 0.78 8.45 13.36
C ILE A 25 0.73 9.86 13.95
N ASP A 26 1.89 10.52 14.07
CA ASP A 26 1.91 11.95 14.42
C ASP A 26 1.35 12.77 13.25
N LYS A 27 0.34 13.62 13.50
CA LYS A 27 -0.26 14.45 12.44
C LYS A 27 0.75 15.35 11.74
N LYS A 28 1.80 15.77 12.46
CA LYS A 28 2.91 16.58 11.92
C LYS A 28 3.68 15.90 10.78
N ARG A 29 3.58 14.57 10.64
CA ARG A 29 4.23 13.78 9.58
C ARG A 29 3.33 13.56 8.37
N ILE A 30 2.05 13.93 8.46
CA ILE A 30 1.06 13.75 7.39
C ILE A 30 0.98 15.07 6.62
N SER A 31 1.08 15.01 5.29
CA SER A 31 0.86 16.21 4.47
C SER A 31 -0.62 16.62 4.53
N ASN A 32 -0.88 17.93 4.47
CA ASN A 32 -2.25 18.45 4.53
C ASN A 32 -3.14 17.87 3.41
N ASP A 33 -2.58 17.68 2.21
CA ASP A 33 -3.30 17.09 1.08
C ASP A 33 -3.71 15.64 1.36
N LEU A 34 -2.81 14.85 1.97
CA LEU A 34 -3.11 13.47 2.34
C LEU A 34 -4.14 13.42 3.47
N MET A 35 -4.05 14.32 4.45
CA MET A 35 -5.01 14.40 5.56
C MET A 35 -6.43 14.68 5.03
N ALA A 36 -6.58 15.64 4.12
CA ALA A 36 -7.88 15.97 3.53
C ALA A 36 -8.51 14.78 2.79
N ILE A 37 -7.70 14.02 2.04
CA ILE A 37 -8.16 12.80 1.37
C ILE A 37 -8.59 11.74 2.40
N LEU A 38 -7.80 11.54 3.46
CA LEU A 38 -8.10 10.56 4.50
C LEU A 38 -9.41 10.90 5.23
N GLU A 39 -9.60 12.17 5.60
CA GLU A 39 -10.84 12.64 6.26
C GLU A 39 -12.07 12.53 5.34
N GLN A 40 -11.90 12.73 4.04
CA GLN A 40 -12.98 12.59 3.05
C GLN A 40 -13.35 11.13 2.81
N GLU A 41 -12.36 10.27 2.57
CA GLU A 41 -12.59 8.90 2.08
C GLU A 41 -12.82 7.89 3.22
N ILE A 42 -12.19 8.09 4.38
CA ILE A 42 -12.22 7.12 5.49
C ILE A 42 -12.48 7.73 6.89
N PRO A 43 -13.41 8.67 7.07
CA PRO A 43 -13.63 9.32 8.37
C PRO A 43 -13.94 8.33 9.50
N ASN A 44 -14.63 7.23 9.20
CA ASN A 44 -15.04 6.21 10.17
C ASN A 44 -13.89 5.32 10.68
N LYS A 45 -12.73 5.35 10.03
CA LYS A 45 -11.53 4.56 10.40
C LYS A 45 -10.43 5.42 11.02
N LEU A 46 -10.69 6.72 11.19
CA LEU A 46 -9.77 7.68 11.75
C LEU A 46 -10.27 8.10 13.11
N GLU A 47 -9.38 8.06 14.10
CA GLU A 47 -9.66 8.58 15.43
C GLU A 47 -8.62 9.66 15.76
N ASP A 48 -9.14 10.84 16.12
CA ASP A 48 -8.33 12.00 16.44
C ASP A 48 -7.89 11.95 17.91
N LEU A 49 -6.58 11.80 18.15
CA LEU A 49 -5.96 11.81 19.46
C LEU A 49 -5.24 13.14 19.76
N GLY A 50 -5.65 14.23 19.11
CA GLY A 50 -5.07 15.57 19.23
C GLY A 50 -3.84 15.73 18.33
N ASP A 51 -2.65 15.48 18.88
CA ASP A 51 -1.37 15.57 18.15
C ASP A 51 -1.11 14.34 17.25
N LYS A 52 -1.88 13.27 17.48
CA LYS A 52 -1.75 11.98 16.80
C LYS A 52 -3.06 11.58 16.14
N LEU A 53 -2.95 10.77 15.11
CA LEU A 53 -4.06 10.18 14.37
C LEU A 53 -3.96 8.67 14.51
N LEU A 54 -5.04 8.04 14.95
CA LEU A 54 -5.17 6.60 14.98
C LEU A 54 -5.92 6.14 13.73
N ILE A 55 -5.36 5.13 13.06
CA ILE A 55 -5.93 4.47 11.89
C ILE A 55 -6.31 3.05 12.34
N SER A 56 -7.60 2.73 12.30
CA SER A 56 -8.09 1.46 12.87
C SER A 56 -7.49 0.24 12.18
N HIS A 57 -7.22 0.32 10.87
CA HIS A 57 -6.72 -0.82 10.10
C HIS A 57 -5.97 -0.35 8.85
N LEU A 58 -4.77 -0.88 8.63
CA LEU A 58 -3.98 -0.65 7.43
C LEU A 58 -3.11 -1.85 7.07
N TYR A 59 -2.74 -1.94 5.80
CA TYR A 59 -1.75 -2.88 5.30
C TYR A 59 -0.47 -2.13 4.96
N MET A 60 0.64 -2.58 5.53
CA MET A 60 1.98 -2.14 5.12
C MET A 60 2.54 -3.15 4.13
N GLU A 61 2.91 -2.66 2.96
CA GLU A 61 3.53 -3.47 1.91
C GLU A 61 4.86 -2.84 1.50
N ARG A 62 5.76 -3.67 0.97
CA ARG A 62 7.01 -3.16 0.39
C ARG A 62 6.67 -2.28 -0.81
N ARG A 63 7.13 -1.02 -0.78
CA ARG A 63 6.98 -0.09 -1.90
C ARG A 63 7.67 -0.67 -3.15
N MET A 64 6.87 -1.01 -4.15
CA MET A 64 7.31 -1.44 -5.47
C MET A 64 6.87 -0.39 -6.49
N THR A 65 7.62 -0.22 -7.58
CA THR A 65 7.16 0.61 -8.70
C THR A 65 6.02 -0.12 -9.39
N PRO A 66 4.82 0.47 -9.51
CA PRO A 66 3.72 -0.12 -10.24
C PRO A 66 4.12 -0.46 -11.67
N LEU A 67 3.76 -1.66 -12.13
CA LEU A 67 4.16 -2.17 -13.43
C LEU A 67 3.74 -1.26 -14.58
N ASN A 68 2.57 -0.62 -14.50
CA ASN A 68 2.10 0.34 -15.50
C ASN A 68 3.06 1.55 -15.64
N ILE A 69 3.59 2.07 -14.55
CA ILE A 69 4.56 3.18 -14.57
C ILE A 69 5.91 2.69 -15.09
N TYR A 70 6.30 1.48 -14.71
CA TYR A 70 7.55 0.87 -15.19
C TYR A 70 7.51 0.61 -16.70
N MET A 71 6.38 0.15 -17.25
CA MET A 71 6.20 -0.09 -18.68
C MET A 71 6.30 1.18 -19.53
N GLU A 72 5.84 2.32 -19.00
CA GLU A 72 6.00 3.63 -19.68
C GLU A 72 7.45 4.13 -19.71
N GLN A 73 8.32 3.59 -18.86
CA GLN A 73 9.72 4.02 -18.70
C GLN A 73 10.75 3.00 -19.22
N CYS A 74 10.31 1.84 -19.73
CA CYS A 74 11.20 0.76 -20.18
C CYS A 74 11.53 0.84 -21.66
N ASP A 75 12.78 0.51 -21.99
CA ASP A 75 13.20 0.23 -23.38
C ASP A 75 12.65 -1.13 -23.87
N ASP A 76 12.52 -1.31 -25.19
CA ASP A 76 11.94 -2.52 -25.82
C ASP A 76 12.49 -3.87 -25.32
N LYS A 77 13.78 -3.92 -24.93
CA LYS A 77 14.39 -5.14 -24.37
C LYS A 77 13.91 -5.46 -22.95
N GLN A 78 13.63 -4.44 -22.13
CA GLN A 78 13.13 -4.61 -20.77
C GLN A 78 11.64 -4.95 -20.80
N LEU A 79 10.87 -4.35 -21.71
CA LEU A 79 9.46 -4.68 -21.90
C LEU A 79 9.25 -6.17 -22.20
N LYS A 80 10.11 -6.75 -23.06
CA LYS A 80 10.04 -8.17 -23.42
C LYS A 80 10.28 -9.11 -22.25
N ALA A 81 11.27 -8.82 -21.41
CA ALA A 81 11.58 -9.61 -20.22
C ALA A 81 10.45 -9.57 -19.19
N VAL A 82 9.83 -8.40 -18.99
CA VAL A 82 8.73 -8.23 -18.04
C VAL A 82 7.46 -8.93 -18.52
N VAL A 83 7.18 -8.92 -19.83
CA VAL A 83 6.06 -9.67 -20.43
C VAL A 83 6.27 -11.18 -20.32
N GLU A 84 7.51 -11.67 -20.47
CA GLU A 84 7.85 -13.09 -20.26
C GLU A 84 7.73 -13.52 -18.79
N ASP A 85 8.13 -12.67 -17.83
CA ASP A 85 7.99 -12.97 -16.39
C ASP A 85 6.55 -12.89 -15.87
N TYR A 86 5.66 -12.19 -16.59
CA TYR A 86 4.24 -12.05 -16.22
C TYR A 86 3.33 -13.15 -16.81
N GLY A 87 3.80 -13.88 -17.84
CA GLY A 87 3.12 -15.04 -18.45
C GLY A 87 3.17 -16.30 -17.58
#